data_AF-A0A527ZTU1-F1
#
_entry.id   AF-A0A527ZTU1-F1
#
_cell.length_a   1.000
_cell.length_b   1.000
_cell.length_c   1.000
_cell.angle_alpha   90.00
_cell.angle_beta   90.00
_cell.angle_gamma   90.00
#
_symmetry.space_group_name_H-M   'P 1'
#
loop_
_entity.id
_entity.type
_entity.pdbx_description
1 polymer ?
#
loop_
_entity_poly.entity_id
_entity_poly.type
_entity_poly.pdbx_seq_one_letter_code
_entity_poly.pdbx_strand_id
1 'polypeptide(L)'
;ADLDRLIDAFRKSEGRSVVRASHEGKRGNPVLLPRSLFAAIAHLEGDTGARHLVEAEGLDVVDVEIGKAASIDVDTREALEGAGGVLQD
;
A
#
# COMPACT_ATOMS: atom_id res chain seq x y z
N ALA A 1 -12.34 4.57 8.51
CA ALA A 1 -12.71 5.47 7.41
C ALA A 1 -11.84 5.24 6.18
N ASP A 2 -10.54 5.55 6.21
CA ASP A 2 -9.70 5.40 5.01
C ASP A 2 -9.52 3.94 4.57
N LEU A 3 -9.24 3.03 5.52
CA LEU A 3 -9.17 1.61 5.21
C LEU A 3 -10.49 1.07 4.63
N ASP A 4 -11.63 1.54 5.13
CA ASP A 4 -12.96 1.17 4.61
C ASP A 4 -13.13 1.62 3.15
N ARG A 5 -12.64 2.82 2.80
CA ARG A 5 -12.66 3.33 1.41
C ARG A 5 -11.83 2.45 0.47
N LEU A 6 -10.66 1.99 0.92
CA LEU A 6 -9.85 1.05 0.14
C LEU A 6 -10.55 -0.30 -0.01
N ILE A 7 -11.14 -0.83 1.08
CA ILE A 7 -11.89 -2.10 1.05
C ILE A 7 -13.08 -2.00 0.09
N ASP A 8 -13.81 -0.88 0.08
CA ASP A 8 -14.94 -0.68 -0.82
C ASP A 8 -14.50 -0.58 -2.28
N ALA A 9 -13.39 0.10 -2.58
CA ALA A 9 -12.81 0.10 -3.92
C ALA A 9 -12.39 -1.31 -4.35
N PHE A 10 -11.78 -2.08 -3.45
CA PHE A 10 -11.37 -3.45 -3.72
C PHE A 10 -12.58 -4.35 -4.00
N ARG A 11 -13.65 -4.23 -3.20
CA ARG A 11 -14.92 -4.95 -3.42
C ARG A 11 -15.57 -4.59 -4.76
N LYS A 12 -15.55 -3.32 -5.17
CA LYS A 12 -16.05 -2.87 -6.48
C LYS A 12 -15.29 -3.50 -7.66
N SER A 13 -14.02 -3.84 -7.45
CA SER A 13 -13.21 -4.58 -8.42
C SER A 13 -13.37 -6.11 -8.32
N GLU A 14 -14.32 -6.60 -7.52
CA GLU A 14 -14.50 -8.03 -7.22
C GLU A 14 -13.25 -8.70 -6.62
N GLY A 15 -12.38 -7.89 -6.00
CA GLY A 15 -11.11 -8.34 -5.45
C GLY A 15 -10.09 -8.79 -6.51
N ARG A 16 -10.20 -8.27 -7.74
CA ARG A 16 -9.30 -8.60 -8.87
C ARG A 16 -8.24 -7.52 -9.14
N SER A 17 -8.48 -6.28 -8.71
CA SER A 17 -7.53 -5.17 -8.89
C SER A 17 -6.62 -5.00 -7.68
N VAL A 18 -5.44 -4.42 -7.90
CA VAL A 18 -4.63 -3.85 -6.82
C VAL A 18 -5.24 -2.52 -6.42
N VAL A 19 -5.49 -2.32 -5.13
CA VAL A 19 -5.98 -1.04 -4.61
C VAL A 19 -4.93 -0.47 -3.69
N ARG A 20 -4.50 0.77 -3.91
CA ARG A 20 -3.48 1.41 -3.07
C ARG A 20 -3.89 2.80 -2.65
N ALA A 21 -3.44 3.19 -1.47
CA ALA A 21 -3.56 4.56 -1.02
C ALA A 21 -2.70 5.49 -1.90
N SER A 22 -3.16 6.74 -2.06
CA SER A 22 -2.39 7.81 -2.69
C SER A 22 -2.47 9.12 -1.91
N HIS A 23 -1.47 9.96 -2.17
CA HIS A 23 -1.40 11.35 -1.77
C HIS A 23 -0.88 12.20 -2.92
N GLU A 24 -1.68 13.17 -3.40
CA GLU A 24 -1.31 14.03 -4.54
C GLU A 24 -0.90 13.20 -5.79
N GLY A 25 -1.61 12.08 -6.02
CA GLY A 25 -1.30 11.15 -7.13
C GLY A 25 -0.03 10.31 -6.93
N LYS A 26 0.69 10.49 -5.82
CA LYS A 26 1.80 9.62 -5.43
C LYS A 26 1.25 8.43 -4.66
N ARG A 27 1.67 7.23 -5.04
CA ARG A 27 1.35 6.00 -4.32
C ARG A 27 1.85 6.04 -2.88
N GLY A 28 1.15 5.32 -2.01
CA GLY A 28 1.48 5.18 -0.61
C GLY A 28 0.87 3.94 0.01
N ASN A 29 0.96 3.84 1.34
CA ASN A 29 0.37 2.75 2.12
C ASN A 29 -0.97 3.17 2.72
N PRO A 30 -1.91 2.24 2.94
CA PRO A 30 -1.83 0.79 2.68
C PRO A 30 -2.08 0.37 1.22
N VAL A 31 -1.68 -0.85 0.89
CA VAL A 31 -1.92 -1.53 -0.41
C VAL A 31 -2.69 -2.83 -0.19
N LEU A 32 -3.77 -3.04 -0.93
CA LEU A 32 -4.55 -4.27 -1.00
C LEU A 32 -4.20 -5.02 -2.29
N LEU A 33 -3.80 -6.29 -2.14
CA LEU A 33 -3.36 -7.14 -3.23
C LEU A 33 -4.40 -8.26 -3.46
N PRO A 34 -4.79 -8.54 -4.72
CA PRO A 34 -5.71 -9.62 -5.03
C PRO A 34 -5.08 -10.99 -4.73
N ARG A 35 -5.91 -11.98 -4.42
CA ARG A 35 -5.46 -13.34 -4.08
C ARG A 35 -4.66 -14.02 -5.19
N SER A 36 -4.88 -13.64 -6.45
CA SER A 36 -4.10 -14.11 -7.61
C SER A 36 -2.60 -13.83 -7.46
N LEU A 37 -2.22 -12.74 -6.77
CA LEU A 37 -0.81 -12.40 -6.56
C LEU A 37 -0.14 -13.18 -5.43
N PHE A 38 -0.88 -13.93 -4.61
CA PHE A 38 -0.29 -14.56 -3.42
C PHE A 38 0.82 -15.54 -3.76
N ALA A 39 0.64 -16.33 -4.82
CA ALA A 39 1.66 -17.26 -5.29
C ALA A 39 2.92 -16.50 -5.73
N ALA A 40 2.77 -15.44 -6.54
CA ALA A 40 3.91 -14.64 -6.99
C ALA A 40 4.63 -13.92 -5.84
N ILE A 41 3.87 -13.38 -4.86
CA ILE A 41 4.42 -12.73 -3.67
C ILE A 41 5.23 -13.71 -2.81
N ALA A 42 4.78 -14.95 -2.69
CA ALA A 42 5.47 -15.97 -1.90
C ALA A 42 6.86 -16.33 -2.43
N HIS A 43 7.18 -15.98 -3.68
CA HIS A 43 8.48 -16.19 -4.31
C HIS A 43 9.36 -14.93 -4.30
N LEU A 44 8.91 -13.84 -3.66
CA LEU A 44 9.73 -12.65 -3.52
C LEU A 44 10.88 -12.87 -2.54
N GLU A 45 12.06 -12.46 -2.93
CA GLU A 45 13.28 -12.55 -2.13
C GLU A 45 13.90 -11.17 -1.90
N GLY A 46 14.57 -11.03 -0.75
CA GLY A 46 15.21 -9.79 -0.33
C GLY A 46 14.23 -8.64 -0.14
N ASP A 47 14.70 -7.41 -0.37
CA ASP A 47 13.94 -6.17 -0.19
C ASP A 47 13.09 -5.79 -1.43
N THR A 48 12.66 -6.80 -2.19
CA THR A 48 11.89 -6.57 -3.42
C THR A 48 10.40 -6.61 -3.13
N GLY A 49 9.76 -5.43 -3.09
CA GLY A 49 8.31 -5.34 -2.95
C GLY A 49 7.54 -5.86 -4.18
N ALA A 50 6.23 -6.13 -4.00
CA ALA A 50 5.34 -6.70 -5.01
C ALA A 50 5.09 -5.81 -6.25
N ARG A 51 5.69 -4.62 -6.34
CA ARG A 51 5.48 -3.65 -7.43
C ARG A 51 5.64 -4.28 -8.81
N HIS A 52 6.74 -4.98 -9.04
CA HIS A 52 7.05 -5.57 -10.33
C HIS A 52 6.08 -6.70 -10.68
N LEU A 53 5.51 -7.39 -9.68
CA LEU A 53 4.48 -8.41 -9.90
C LEU A 53 3.19 -7.81 -10.42
N VAL A 54 2.78 -6.65 -9.89
CA VAL A 54 1.59 -5.93 -10.37
C VAL A 54 1.74 -5.53 -11.84
N GLU A 55 2.93 -5.03 -12.20
CA GLU A 55 3.26 -4.64 -13.57
C GLU A 55 3.36 -5.86 -14.51
N ALA A 56 3.93 -6.98 -14.05
CA ALA A 56 4.11 -8.20 -14.84
C ALA A 56 2.79 -8.96 -15.12
N GLU A 57 1.88 -9.02 -14.13
CA GLU A 57 0.59 -9.71 -14.26
C GLU A 57 -0.47 -8.87 -14.98
N GLY A 58 -0.16 -7.61 -15.33
CA GLY A 58 -1.06 -6.72 -16.07
C GLY A 58 -2.34 -6.39 -15.31
N LEU A 59 -2.29 -6.39 -13.98
CA LEU A 59 -3.47 -6.16 -13.15
C LEU A 59 -3.85 -4.68 -13.13
N ASP A 60 -5.15 -4.43 -13.15
CA ASP A 60 -5.70 -3.09 -12.93
C ASP A 60 -5.27 -2.55 -11.56
N VAL A 61 -4.89 -1.28 -11.53
CA VAL A 61 -4.51 -0.57 -10.31
C VAL A 61 -5.49 0.57 -10.06
N VAL A 62 -6.04 0.61 -8.85
CA VAL A 62 -6.94 1.66 -8.39
C VAL A 62 -6.25 2.46 -7.29
N ASP A 63 -6.10 3.76 -7.54
CA ASP A 63 -5.58 4.72 -6.56
C ASP A 63 -6.72 5.30 -5.73
N VAL A 64 -6.57 5.28 -4.40
CA VAL A 64 -7.53 5.83 -3.43
C VAL A 64 -6.86 6.96 -2.66
N GLU A 65 -7.26 8.20 -2.95
CA GLU A 65 -6.71 9.39 -2.30
C GLU A 65 -7.15 9.49 -0.84
N ILE A 66 -6.19 9.33 0.08
CA ILE A 66 -6.39 9.44 1.54
C ILE A 66 -5.55 10.57 2.15
N GLY A 67 -4.85 11.35 1.33
CA GLY A 67 -4.05 12.48 1.78
C GLY A 67 -2.73 12.05 2.42
N LYS A 68 -2.14 12.96 3.20
CA LYS A 68 -0.79 12.83 3.78
C LYS A 68 -0.55 11.51 4.52
N ALA A 69 -1.59 10.92 5.11
CA ALA A 69 -1.52 9.63 5.78
C ALA A 69 -0.94 8.51 4.89
N ALA A 70 -1.14 8.58 3.56
CA ALA A 70 -0.59 7.59 2.63
C ALA A 70 0.95 7.64 2.52
N SER A 71 1.55 8.78 2.84
CA SER A 71 2.98 9.07 2.60
C SER A 71 3.82 9.13 3.87
N ILE A 72 3.24 8.85 5.04
CA ILE A 72 4.00 8.85 6.29
C ILE A 72 4.77 7.54 6.38
N ASP A 73 6.09 7.65 6.35
CA ASP A 73 7.02 6.56 6.63
C ASP A 73 7.92 6.95 7.80
N VAL A 74 8.27 5.98 8.64
CA VAL A 74 8.92 6.21 9.93
C VAL A 74 10.20 5.39 10.03
N ASP A 75 11.22 5.79 9.25
CA ASP A 75 12.52 5.10 9.19
C ASP A 75 13.59 5.73 10.10
N THR A 76 13.39 6.97 10.53
CA THR A 76 14.38 7.72 11.32
C THR A 76 13.82 8.13 12.68
N ARG A 77 14.73 8.43 13.61
CA ARG A 77 14.37 8.98 14.93
C ARG A 77 13.54 10.25 14.79
N GLU A 78 13.94 11.14 13.89
CA GLU A 78 13.25 12.40 13.64
C GLU A 78 11.85 12.17 13.06
N ALA A 79 11.69 11.17 12.18
CA ALA A 79 10.39 10.78 11.66
C ALA A 79 9.48 10.21 12.77
N LEU A 80 10.06 9.42 13.68
CA LEU A 80 9.33 8.84 14.81
C LEU A 80 8.86 9.92 15.78
N GLU A 81 9.73 10.84 16.16
CA GLU A 81 9.38 12.00 17.00
C GLU A 81 8.33 12.87 16.31
N GLY A 82 8.49 13.14 15.01
CA GLY A 82 7.52 13.90 14.21
C GLY A 82 6.15 13.22 14.07
N ALA A 83 6.09 11.90 14.17
CA ALA A 83 4.86 11.12 14.22
C ALA A 83 4.23 11.05 15.64
N GLY A 84 4.88 11.65 16.65
CA GLY A 84 4.44 11.61 18.04
C GLY A 84 4.90 10.37 18.81
N GLY A 85 5.83 9.60 18.27
CA GLY A 85 6.47 8.48 18.94
C GLY A 85 7.49 8.93 19.98
N VAL A 86 7.68 8.12 21.02
CA VAL A 86 8.70 8.33 22.07
C VAL A 86 9.63 7.12 22.05
N LEU A 87 10.93 7.38 21.98
CA LEU A 87 11.93 6.31 22.07
C LEU A 87 12.09 5.91 23.53
N GLN A 88 11.90 4.62 23.79
CA GLN A 88 12.19 4.01 25.08
C GLN A 88 13.63 3.49 25.04
N ASP A 89 14.35 3.73 26.14
CA ASP A 89 15.72 3.24 26.36
C ASP A 89 15.77 1.72 26.61
#